data_AF-A0AA52HAQ5-F1
#
_entry.id   AF-A0AA52HAQ5-F1
#
_cell.length_a   1.000
_cell.length_b   1.000
_cell.length_c   1.000
_cell.angle_alpha   90.00
_cell.angle_beta   90.00
_cell.angle_gamma   90.00
#
_symmetry.space_group_name_H-M   'P 1'
#
loop_
_entity.id
_entity.type
_entity.pdbx_description
1 polymer ?
#
loop_
_entity_poly.entity_id
_entity_poly.type
_entity_poly.pdbx_seq_one_letter_code
_entity_poly.pdbx_strand_id
1 'polypeptide(L)'
;MALLNHLLPEIVDNTYRGHKAALWLYWPLTLILIWRSQHHMFADDGGAQSIATIPLDQWSEPASQTVIGIFAFWGLSQLLLALLQLLVVIRYKALVPLMCFILILEQAGRVLVASMKTIVTAGTAPATAGLLPLMVITVLMFILAMIPRGDKAS
;
A
#
# COMPACT_ATOMS: atom_id res chain seq x y z
N MET A 1 -13.69 -19.13 14.76
CA MET A 1 -13.77 -19.75 13.42
C MET A 1 -14.31 -18.77 12.37
N ALA A 2 -15.47 -18.11 12.58
CA ALA A 2 -16.03 -17.17 11.61
C ALA A 2 -15.09 -15.99 11.21
N LEU A 3 -14.41 -15.36 12.17
CA LEU A 3 -13.51 -14.22 11.89
C LEU A 3 -12.27 -14.64 11.07
N LEU A 4 -11.67 -15.79 11.41
CA LEU A 4 -10.49 -16.31 10.72
C LEU A 4 -10.85 -16.71 9.29
N ASN A 5 -11.99 -17.36 9.06
CA ASN A 5 -12.43 -17.71 7.71
C ASN A 5 -12.82 -16.50 6.86
N HIS A 6 -13.04 -15.33 7.48
CA HIS A 6 -13.28 -14.08 6.77
C HIS A 6 -11.98 -13.37 6.38
N LEU A 7 -10.93 -13.49 7.22
CA LEU A 7 -9.60 -12.97 6.94
C LEU A 7 -8.80 -13.90 6.01
N LEU A 8 -8.86 -15.21 6.25
CA LEU A 8 -8.18 -16.29 5.56
C LEU A 8 -9.24 -17.29 5.07
N PRO A 9 -9.94 -17.01 3.97
CA PRO A 9 -11.01 -17.87 3.48
C PRO A 9 -10.47 -19.20 2.96
N GLU A 10 -11.17 -20.28 3.27
CA GLU A 10 -10.89 -21.62 2.72
C GLU A 10 -11.11 -21.67 1.19
N ILE A 11 -12.06 -20.87 0.69
CA ILE A 11 -12.39 -20.77 -0.73
C ILE A 11 -12.08 -19.37 -1.23
N VAL A 12 -11.14 -19.26 -2.16
CA VAL A 12 -10.80 -18.01 -2.86
C VAL A 12 -11.70 -17.84 -4.08
N ASP A 13 -12.83 -17.17 -3.88
CA ASP A 13 -13.82 -16.87 -4.92
C ASP A 13 -13.97 -15.34 -5.14
N ASN A 14 -14.88 -14.97 -6.04
CA ASN A 14 -15.22 -13.57 -6.28
C ASN A 14 -16.37 -13.06 -5.36
N THR A 15 -16.73 -13.83 -4.32
CA THR A 15 -17.84 -13.52 -3.42
C THR A 15 -17.34 -12.61 -2.31
N TYR A 16 -17.73 -11.33 -2.36
CA TYR A 16 -17.37 -10.38 -1.31
C TYR A 16 -18.35 -10.45 -0.14
N ARG A 17 -17.83 -10.71 1.06
CA ARG A 17 -18.63 -10.94 2.28
C ARG A 17 -18.64 -9.75 3.24
N GLY A 18 -17.81 -8.73 3.00
CA GLY A 18 -17.68 -7.54 3.85
C GLY A 18 -18.60 -6.38 3.48
N HIS A 19 -18.47 -5.25 4.18
CA HIS A 19 -19.23 -4.04 3.88
C HIS A 19 -18.75 -3.38 2.56
N LYS A 20 -19.68 -3.08 1.63
CA LYS A 20 -19.35 -2.56 0.28
C LYS A 20 -18.50 -1.29 0.27
N ALA A 21 -18.61 -0.45 1.29
CA ALA A 21 -17.79 0.76 1.40
C ALA A 21 -16.28 0.47 1.38
N ALA A 22 -15.84 -0.68 1.91
CA ALA A 22 -14.44 -1.07 1.83
C ALA A 22 -13.99 -1.26 0.36
N LEU A 23 -14.81 -1.88 -0.50
CA LEU A 23 -14.49 -2.02 -1.92
C LEU A 23 -14.38 -0.67 -2.64
N TRP A 24 -15.28 0.28 -2.30
CA TRP A 24 -15.26 1.62 -2.88
C TRP A 24 -14.00 2.40 -2.49
N LEU A 25 -13.52 2.25 -1.25
CA LEU A 25 -12.26 2.84 -0.80
C LEU A 25 -11.03 2.12 -1.37
N TYR A 26 -11.15 0.82 -1.64
CA TYR A 26 -10.07 -0.02 -2.13
C TYR A 26 -9.60 0.34 -3.53
N TRP A 27 -10.53 0.70 -4.42
CA TRP A 27 -10.24 1.11 -5.80
C TRP A 27 -9.30 2.32 -5.91
N PRO A 28 -9.64 3.52 -5.37
CA PRO A 28 -8.77 4.68 -5.45
C PRO A 28 -7.44 4.43 -4.74
N LEU A 29 -7.43 3.72 -3.62
CA LEU A 29 -6.19 3.34 -2.93
C LEU A 29 -5.26 2.52 -3.85
N THR A 30 -5.80 1.48 -4.49
CA THR A 30 -5.02 0.61 -5.40
C THR A 30 -4.46 1.42 -6.57
N LEU A 31 -5.25 2.33 -7.15
CA LEU A 31 -4.80 3.18 -8.26
C LEU A 31 -3.65 4.11 -7.85
N ILE A 32 -3.73 4.71 -6.65
CA ILE A 32 -2.65 5.55 -6.11
C ILE A 32 -1.37 4.73 -5.88
N LEU A 33 -1.50 3.51 -5.35
CA LEU A 33 -0.36 2.61 -5.13
C LEU A 33 0.30 2.20 -6.46
N ILE A 34 -0.49 1.90 -7.49
CA ILE A 34 -0.01 1.61 -8.84
C ILE A 34 0.74 2.83 -9.41
N TRP A 35 0.14 4.03 -9.36
CA TRP A 35 0.78 5.24 -9.87
C TRP A 35 2.12 5.53 -9.17
N ARG A 36 2.15 5.50 -7.83
CA ARG A 36 3.35 5.76 -7.03
C ARG A 36 4.46 4.75 -7.33
N SER A 37 4.10 3.47 -7.39
CA SER A 37 5.08 2.39 -7.64
C SER A 37 5.74 2.47 -9.01
N GLN A 38 4.99 2.86 -10.05
CA GLN A 38 5.54 3.12 -11.38
C GLN A 38 6.48 4.33 -11.36
N HIS A 39 6.13 5.39 -10.62
CA HIS A 39 6.95 6.59 -10.52
C HIS A 39 8.34 6.27 -9.93
N HIS A 40 8.39 5.41 -8.92
CA HIS A 40 9.67 4.95 -8.35
C HIS A 40 10.57 4.21 -9.35
N MET A 41 9.99 3.60 -10.38
CA MET A 41 10.74 2.81 -11.36
C MET A 41 11.15 3.62 -12.60
N PHE A 42 10.37 4.63 -12.97
CA PHE A 42 10.49 5.29 -14.27
C PHE A 42 10.80 6.78 -14.22
N ALA A 43 10.62 7.46 -13.08
CA ALA A 43 11.07 8.85 -12.96
C ALA A 43 12.61 8.90 -12.88
N ASP A 44 13.20 9.99 -13.39
CA ASP A 44 14.66 10.14 -13.51
C ASP A 44 15.40 9.93 -12.17
N ASP A 45 14.82 10.39 -11.06
CA ASP A 45 15.37 10.22 -9.72
C ASP A 45 14.58 9.19 -8.87
N GLY A 46 13.69 8.42 -9.51
CA GLY A 46 12.75 7.52 -8.83
C GLY A 46 11.83 8.21 -7.82
N GLY A 47 11.68 9.54 -7.86
CA GLY A 47 10.98 10.32 -6.85
C GLY A 47 11.76 10.49 -5.54
N ALA A 48 13.02 10.07 -5.45
CA ALA A 48 13.79 10.16 -4.22
C ALA A 48 14.07 11.63 -3.82
N GLN A 49 14.44 12.50 -4.76
CA GLN A 49 14.67 13.91 -4.49
C GLN A 49 13.42 14.75 -4.75
N SER A 50 12.82 14.60 -5.93
CA SER A 50 11.69 15.38 -6.43
C SER A 50 10.40 15.19 -5.60
N ILE A 51 10.23 14.06 -4.92
CA ILE A 51 9.07 13.75 -4.08
C ILE A 51 9.47 13.53 -2.63
N ALA A 52 10.40 12.62 -2.37
CA ALA A 52 10.80 12.26 -1.01
C ALA A 52 11.79 13.25 -0.38
N THR A 53 12.25 14.26 -1.14
CA THR A 53 13.15 15.33 -0.68
C THR A 53 14.49 14.82 -0.15
N ILE A 54 14.93 13.64 -0.58
CA ILE A 54 16.29 13.16 -0.31
C ILE A 54 17.27 14.05 -1.10
N PRO A 55 18.30 14.63 -0.47
CA PRO A 55 19.19 15.60 -1.12
C PRO A 55 20.25 14.89 -1.98
N LEU A 56 19.84 14.21 -3.05
CA LEU A 56 20.75 13.45 -3.93
C LEU A 56 21.79 14.38 -4.61
N ASP A 57 21.43 15.63 -4.87
CA ASP A 57 22.30 16.68 -5.40
C ASP A 57 23.44 17.09 -4.47
N GLN A 58 23.36 16.76 -3.18
CA GLN A 58 24.43 16.99 -2.20
C GLN A 58 25.37 15.79 -2.05
N TRP A 59 25.09 14.68 -2.72
CA TRP A 59 25.85 13.44 -2.64
C TRP A 59 26.71 13.23 -3.88
N SER A 60 27.64 12.26 -3.82
CA SER A 60 28.41 11.88 -5.01
C SER A 60 27.52 11.16 -6.02
N GLU A 61 27.82 11.31 -7.31
CA GLU A 61 27.07 10.67 -8.40
C GLU A 61 26.85 9.15 -8.18
N PRO A 62 27.86 8.34 -7.79
CA PRO A 62 27.63 6.91 -7.54
C PRO A 62 26.67 6.63 -6.38
N ALA A 63 26.68 7.46 -5.33
CA ALA A 63 25.76 7.31 -4.20
C ALA A 63 24.32 7.63 -4.62
N SER A 64 24.12 8.71 -5.38
CA SER A 64 22.82 9.11 -5.90
C SER A 64 22.24 8.05 -6.84
N GLN A 65 23.02 7.55 -7.80
CA GLN A 65 22.62 6.47 -8.70
C GLN A 65 22.28 5.17 -7.96
N THR A 66 23.01 4.86 -6.88
CA THR A 66 22.71 3.69 -6.04
C THR A 66 21.33 3.83 -5.38
N VAL A 67 21.00 5.01 -4.83
CA VAL A 67 19.69 5.24 -4.21
C VAL A 67 18.57 5.23 -5.24
N ILE A 68 18.76 5.82 -6.42
CA ILE A 68 17.80 5.76 -7.53
C ILE A 68 17.54 4.30 -7.93
N GLY A 69 18.59 3.49 -8.09
CA GLY A 69 18.46 2.06 -8.38
C GLY A 69 17.70 1.28 -7.30
N ILE A 70 17.96 1.56 -6.02
CA ILE A 70 17.21 0.96 -4.89
C ILE A 70 15.74 1.39 -4.94
N PHE A 71 15.45 2.65 -5.24
CA PHE A 71 14.08 3.13 -5.42
C PHE A 71 13.37 2.42 -6.57
N ALA A 72 14.06 2.13 -7.68
CA ALA A 72 13.50 1.36 -8.78
C ALA A 72 13.14 -0.09 -8.37
N PHE A 73 14.02 -0.78 -7.64
CA PHE A 73 13.70 -2.10 -7.07
C PHE A 73 12.54 -2.06 -6.08
N TRP A 74 12.49 -1.00 -5.26
CA TRP A 74 11.36 -0.78 -4.35
C TRP A 74 10.06 -0.56 -5.14
N GLY A 75 10.10 0.26 -6.19
CA GLY A 75 9.00 0.50 -7.11
C GLY A 75 8.47 -0.78 -7.73
N LEU A 76 9.35 -1.66 -8.22
CA LEU A 76 8.98 -2.96 -8.76
C LEU A 76 8.24 -3.83 -7.74
N SER A 77 8.77 -3.94 -6.51
CA SER A 77 8.11 -4.70 -5.44
C SER A 77 6.73 -4.13 -5.09
N GLN A 78 6.61 -2.81 -4.99
CA GLN A 78 5.34 -2.13 -4.75
C GLN A 78 4.34 -2.35 -5.90
N LEU A 79 4.82 -2.30 -7.15
CA LEU A 79 3.97 -2.47 -8.33
C LEU A 79 3.40 -3.89 -8.38
N LEU A 80 4.21 -4.91 -8.13
CA LEU A 80 3.74 -6.30 -8.05
C LEU A 80 2.67 -6.48 -6.97
N LEU A 81 2.88 -5.89 -5.78
CA LEU A 81 1.87 -5.92 -4.72
C LEU A 81 0.60 -5.15 -5.11
N ALA A 82 0.72 -4.01 -5.78
CA ALA A 82 -0.42 -3.21 -6.23
C ALA A 82 -1.21 -3.91 -7.35
N LEU A 83 -0.55 -4.61 -8.26
CA LEU A 83 -1.18 -5.46 -9.27
C LEU A 83 -1.88 -6.66 -8.65
N LEU A 84 -1.31 -7.26 -7.59
CA LEU A 84 -1.99 -8.30 -6.82
C LEU A 84 -3.26 -7.75 -6.14
N GLN A 85 -3.18 -6.54 -5.55
CA GLN A 85 -4.35 -5.87 -5.00
C GLN A 85 -5.43 -5.61 -6.06
N LEU A 86 -5.02 -5.19 -7.26
CA LEU A 86 -5.91 -4.99 -8.40
C LEU A 86 -6.60 -6.30 -8.82
N LEU A 87 -5.83 -7.39 -8.91
CA LEU A 87 -6.36 -8.71 -9.21
C LEU A 87 -7.38 -9.16 -8.16
N VAL A 88 -7.10 -8.93 -6.87
CA VAL A 88 -8.00 -9.26 -5.77
C VAL A 88 -9.32 -8.50 -5.86
N VAL A 89 -9.28 -7.18 -6.08
CA VAL A 89 -10.51 -6.37 -6.14
C VAL A 89 -11.36 -6.66 -7.39
N ILE A 90 -10.73 -7.12 -8.48
CA ILE A 90 -11.44 -7.51 -9.72
C ILE A 90 -12.02 -8.93 -9.62
N ARG A 91 -11.21 -9.91 -9.19
CA ARG A 91 -11.48 -11.34 -9.44
C ARG A 91 -11.57 -12.22 -8.19
N TYR A 92 -10.91 -11.84 -7.10
CA TYR A 92 -10.79 -12.66 -5.88
C TYR A 92 -11.21 -11.87 -4.64
N LYS A 93 -12.39 -11.26 -4.70
CA LYS A 93 -12.85 -10.31 -3.67
C LYS A 93 -12.93 -10.93 -2.27
N ALA A 94 -12.99 -12.26 -2.14
CA ALA A 94 -12.87 -12.94 -0.86
C ALA A 94 -11.57 -12.60 -0.10
N LEU A 95 -10.49 -12.23 -0.81
CA LEU A 95 -9.19 -11.87 -0.23
C LEU A 95 -9.05 -10.38 0.13
N VAL A 96 -10.06 -9.54 -0.11
CA VAL A 96 -9.99 -8.10 0.23
C VAL A 96 -9.65 -7.86 1.71
N PRO A 97 -10.24 -8.56 2.70
CA PRO A 97 -9.87 -8.40 4.09
C PRO A 97 -8.39 -8.71 4.36
N LEU A 98 -7.86 -9.79 3.76
CA LEU A 98 -6.45 -10.15 3.85
C LEU A 98 -5.54 -9.06 3.29
N MET A 99 -5.87 -8.51 2.13
CA MET A 99 -5.05 -7.46 1.52
C MET A 99 -5.07 -6.17 2.33
N CYS A 100 -6.23 -5.79 2.89
CA CYS A 100 -6.29 -4.67 3.85
C CYS A 100 -5.38 -4.92 5.06
N PHE A 101 -5.35 -6.15 5.58
CA PHE A 101 -4.47 -6.50 6.69
C PHE A 101 -2.98 -6.44 6.30
N ILE A 102 -2.61 -6.93 5.13
CA ILE A 102 -1.23 -6.82 4.60
C ILE A 102 -0.80 -5.36 4.47
N LEU A 103 -1.69 -4.46 4.01
CA LEU A 103 -1.39 -3.02 3.93
C LEU A 103 -1.18 -2.38 5.31
N ILE A 104 -1.90 -2.82 6.34
CA ILE A 104 -1.67 -2.36 7.72
C ILE A 104 -0.31 -2.84 8.22
N LEU A 105 0.03 -4.11 7.98
CA LEU A 105 1.34 -4.66 8.34
C LEU A 105 2.48 -3.95 7.62
N GLU A 106 2.32 -3.64 6.34
CA GLU A 106 3.31 -2.88 5.56
C GLU A 106 3.55 -1.49 6.16
N GLN A 107 2.48 -0.74 6.48
CA GLN A 107 2.60 0.58 7.08
C GLN A 107 3.19 0.55 8.49
N ALA A 108 2.78 -0.40 9.32
CA ALA A 108 3.37 -0.60 10.65
C ALA A 108 4.86 -0.97 10.55
N GLY A 109 5.21 -1.86 9.62
CA GLY A 109 6.58 -2.24 9.31
C GLY A 109 7.41 -1.05 8.84
N ARG A 110 6.84 -0.15 8.03
CA ARG A 110 7.48 1.08 7.59
C ARG A 110 7.82 2.01 8.75
N VAL A 111 6.89 2.19 9.70
CA VAL A 111 7.13 2.97 10.92
C VAL A 111 8.27 2.35 11.74
N LEU A 112 8.26 1.03 11.91
CA LEU A 112 9.30 0.32 12.65
C LEU A 112 10.67 0.42 11.95
N VAL A 113 10.74 0.22 10.64
CA VAL A 113 12.00 0.33 9.89
C VAL A 113 12.52 1.76 9.94
N ALA A 114 11.65 2.78 9.82
CA ALA A 114 12.06 4.18 9.89
C ALA A 114 12.60 4.59 11.28
N SER A 115 12.15 3.94 12.36
CA SER A 115 12.72 4.18 13.70
C SER A 115 14.10 3.54 13.88
N MET A 116 14.46 2.56 13.06
CA MET A 116 15.77 1.88 13.09
C MET A 116 16.76 2.42 12.05
N LYS A 117 16.25 2.86 10.89
CA LYS A 117 17.03 3.30 9.73
C LYS A 117 16.41 4.58 9.19
N THR A 118 16.95 5.70 9.63
CA THR A 118 16.49 7.02 9.21
C THR A 118 16.84 7.28 7.75
N ILE A 119 15.88 7.77 6.99
CA ILE A 119 16.09 8.32 5.65
C ILE A 119 16.21 9.84 5.82
N VAL A 120 17.35 10.41 5.44
CA VAL A 120 17.60 11.85 5.53
C VAL A 120 16.82 12.56 4.44
N THR A 121 16.03 13.56 4.82
CA THR A 121 15.21 14.37 3.90
C THR A 121 15.41 15.86 4.18
N ALA A 122 15.38 16.68 3.14
CA ALA A 122 15.48 18.15 3.22
C ALA A 122 14.18 18.80 3.70
N GLY A 123 13.05 18.08 3.60
CA GLY A 123 11.75 18.52 4.08
C GLY A 123 10.86 17.35 4.50
N THR A 124 9.58 17.65 4.75
CA THR A 124 8.59 16.60 5.00
C THR A 124 8.10 16.02 3.68
N ALA A 125 8.53 14.80 3.38
CA ALA A 125 8.06 14.06 2.21
C ALA A 125 6.53 13.83 2.27
N PRO A 126 5.83 13.80 1.11
CA PRO A 126 4.40 13.48 1.07
C PRO A 126 4.05 12.13 1.73
N ALA A 127 4.94 11.14 1.63
CA ALA A 127 4.75 9.84 2.27
C ALA A 127 4.73 9.94 3.81
N THR A 128 5.54 10.84 4.39
CA THR A 128 5.58 11.10 5.82
C THR A 128 4.33 11.87 6.26
N ALA A 129 3.95 12.92 5.52
CA ALA A 129 2.75 13.71 5.82
C ALA A 129 1.47 12.89 5.70
N GLY A 130 1.40 12.01 4.70
CA GLY A 130 0.24 11.17 4.41
C GLY A 130 0.16 9.87 5.22
N LEU A 131 1.19 9.54 6.02
CA LEU A 131 1.27 8.27 6.75
C LEU A 131 0.06 8.05 7.68
N LEU A 132 -0.20 8.99 8.60
CA LEU A 132 -1.29 8.83 9.57
C LEU A 132 -2.68 8.79 8.89
N PRO A 133 -3.02 9.71 7.96
CA PRO A 133 -4.27 9.62 7.21
C PRO A 133 -4.45 8.28 6.48
N LEU A 134 -3.41 7.80 5.79
CA LEU A 134 -3.46 6.54 5.05
C LEU A 134 -3.64 5.33 5.99
N MET A 135 -2.96 5.35 7.14
CA MET A 135 -3.08 4.31 8.15
C MET A 135 -4.50 4.26 8.73
N VAL A 136 -5.11 5.42 9.01
CA VAL A 136 -6.51 5.50 9.42
C VAL A 136 -7.44 4.95 8.34
N ILE A 137 -7.26 5.35 7.09
CA ILE A 137 -8.10 4.87 5.96
C ILE A 137 -8.00 3.35 5.82
N THR A 138 -6.79 2.79 5.84
CA THR A 138 -6.58 1.33 5.69
C THR A 138 -7.13 0.54 6.88
N VAL A 139 -7.03 1.05 8.11
CA VAL A 139 -7.66 0.44 9.29
C VAL A 139 -9.18 0.49 9.19
N LEU A 140 -9.76 1.62 8.79
CA LEU A 140 -11.21 1.73 8.57
C LEU A 140 -11.68 0.78 7.47
N MET A 141 -10.95 0.69 6.35
CA MET A 141 -11.22 -0.26 5.29
C MET A 141 -11.16 -1.70 5.78
N PHE A 142 -10.18 -2.05 6.61
CA PHE A 142 -10.07 -3.37 7.21
C PHE A 142 -11.26 -3.68 8.11
N ILE A 143 -11.63 -2.77 9.01
CA ILE A 143 -12.80 -2.91 9.89
C ILE A 143 -14.07 -3.14 9.05
N LEU A 144 -14.31 -2.29 8.05
CA LEU A 144 -15.44 -2.43 7.13
C LEU A 144 -15.40 -3.75 6.35
N ALA A 145 -14.22 -4.19 5.93
CA ALA A 145 -14.05 -5.45 5.24
C ALA A 145 -14.33 -6.66 6.14
N MET A 146 -14.07 -6.55 7.44
CA MET A 146 -14.34 -7.59 8.45
C MET A 146 -15.79 -7.63 8.94
N ILE A 147 -16.55 -6.55 8.80
CA ILE A 147 -17.98 -6.52 9.15
C ILE A 147 -18.77 -7.29 8.09
N PRO A 148 -19.44 -8.40 8.46
CA PRO A 148 -20.27 -9.14 7.51
C PRO A 148 -21.34 -8.25 6.93
N ARG A 149 -21.60 -8.41 5.64
CA ARG A 149 -22.73 -7.74 5.01
C ARG A 149 -24.01 -8.24 5.68
N GLY A 150 -24.77 -7.33 6.30
CA GLY A 150 -26.13 -7.62 6.72
C GLY A 150 -26.96 -7.86 5.48
N ASP A 151 -27.18 -9.12 5.12
CA ASP A 151 -28.07 -9.45 4.02
C ASP A 151 -29.49 -9.04 4.43
N LYS A 152 -30.01 -7.97 3.81
CA LYS A 152 -31.45 -7.90 3.66
C LYS A 152 -31.81 -9.06 2.75
N ALA A 153 -32.42 -10.09 3.32
CA ALA A 153 -33.16 -11.08 2.56
C ALA A 153 -34.10 -10.31 1.63
N SER A 154 -33.85 -10.37 0.33
CA SER A 154 -34.75 -9.93 -0.73
C SER A 154 -35.32 -11.15 -1.39
#